data_AF-A0AAD4YKW2-F1
#
_entry.id   AF-A0AAD4YKW2-F1
#
_cell.length_a   1.000
_cell.length_b   1.000
_cell.length_c   1.000
_cell.angle_alpha   90.00
_cell.angle_beta   90.00
_cell.angle_gamma   90.00
#
_symmetry.space_group_name_H-M   'P 1'
#
loop_
_entity.id
_entity.type
_entity.pdbx_description
1 polymer ?
#
loop_
_entity_poly.entity_id
_entity_poly.type
_entity_poly.pdbx_seq_one_letter_code
_entity_poly.pdbx_strand_id
1 'polypeptide(L)'
;MTVNSPKIEGLLGMLTIHLNYDNFVKWSFQFQSVLQGYLFDHFDGSSVFPSKCVIDTELGVTTEVTDAYKNWNQTDKALLSVLIATLFDDAIEYFVGSKTSVEAWTHLQDRYAIVSRARVNHLKTEFHTMHKDVDSIEKYLL
;
A
#
# COMPACT_ATOMS: atom_id res chain seq x y z
N MET A 1 0.65 -26.08 14.38
CA MET A 1 1.94 -25.79 13.72
C MET A 1 2.13 -24.29 13.79
N THR A 2 3.04 -23.81 14.63
CA THR A 2 3.33 -22.38 14.75
C THR A 2 4.14 -21.96 13.53
N VAL A 3 3.48 -21.33 12.56
CA VAL A 3 4.17 -20.69 11.43
C VAL A 3 5.08 -19.63 12.03
N ASN A 4 6.39 -19.84 11.92
CA ASN A 4 7.39 -18.86 12.32
C ASN A 4 7.18 -17.61 11.45
N SER A 5 6.54 -16.60 12.03
CA SER A 5 6.36 -15.32 11.34
C SER A 5 7.74 -14.67 11.17
N PRO A 6 8.12 -14.25 9.95
CA PRO A 6 9.37 -13.56 9.73
C PRO A 6 9.39 -12.27 10.55
N LYS A 7 10.53 -11.99 11.18
CA LYS A 7 10.75 -10.69 11.83
C LYS A 7 10.66 -9.59 10.77
N ILE A 8 10.15 -8.43 11.16
CA ILE A 8 9.95 -7.26 10.29
C ILE A 8 11.24 -6.87 9.54
N GLU A 9 12.39 -6.98 10.20
CA GLU A 9 13.70 -6.74 9.58
C GLU A 9 14.00 -7.68 8.40
N GLY A 10 13.57 -8.95 8.50
CA GLY A 10 13.71 -9.93 7.42
C GLY A 10 12.78 -9.61 6.24
N LEU A 11 11.59 -9.08 6.52
CA LEU A 11 10.66 -8.65 5.47
C LEU A 11 11.22 -7.46 4.68
N LEU A 12 11.83 -6.48 5.35
CA LEU A 12 12.48 -5.35 4.69
C LEU A 12 13.58 -5.79 3.71
N GLY A 13 14.39 -6.77 4.10
CA GLY A 13 15.43 -7.33 3.21
C GLY A 13 14.88 -8.00 1.95
N MET A 14 13.61 -8.45 1.96
CA MET A 14 12.95 -9.08 0.80
C MET A 14 12.26 -8.06 -0.11
N LEU A 15 11.98 -6.84 0.38
CA LEU A 15 11.37 -5.75 -0.36
C LEU A 15 12.44 -4.93 -1.08
N THR A 16 12.84 -5.41 -2.26
CA THR A 16 13.94 -4.81 -3.03
C THR A 16 13.50 -3.70 -3.98
N ILE A 17 12.20 -3.61 -4.31
CA ILE A 17 11.65 -2.58 -5.18
C ILE A 17 11.20 -1.41 -4.31
N HIS A 18 11.63 -0.20 -4.69
CA HIS A 18 11.14 1.04 -4.11
C HIS A 18 10.09 1.67 -5.03
N LEU A 19 8.94 2.07 -4.50
CA LEU A 19 7.86 2.67 -5.27
C LEU A 19 8.27 4.03 -5.84
N ASN A 20 8.06 4.20 -7.14
CA ASN A 20 8.15 5.46 -7.87
C ASN A 20 6.90 5.67 -8.74
N TYR A 21 6.87 6.78 -9.47
CA TYR A 21 5.72 7.18 -10.30
C TYR A 21 5.29 6.16 -11.39
N ASP A 22 6.13 5.20 -11.80
CA ASP A 22 5.88 4.32 -12.95
C ASP A 22 5.90 2.81 -12.62
N ASN A 23 6.29 2.42 -11.41
CA ASN A 23 6.51 1.01 -11.08
C ASN A 23 5.49 0.41 -10.10
N PHE A 24 4.38 1.10 -9.83
CA PHE A 24 3.38 0.70 -8.84
C PHE A 24 2.98 -0.77 -8.94
N VAL A 25 2.66 -1.27 -10.14
CA VAL A 25 2.24 -2.67 -10.33
C VAL A 25 3.30 -3.68 -9.88
N LYS A 26 4.58 -3.41 -10.19
CA LYS A 26 5.70 -4.29 -9.82
C LYS A 26 5.95 -4.23 -8.31
N TRP A 27 5.98 -3.02 -7.77
CA TRP A 27 6.16 -2.77 -6.34
C TRP A 27 5.04 -3.42 -5.53
N SER A 28 3.77 -3.16 -5.89
CA SER A 28 2.60 -3.66 -5.16
C SER A 28 2.55 -5.18 -5.18
N PHE A 29 2.92 -5.80 -6.31
CA PHE A 29 2.99 -7.25 -6.43
C PHE A 29 4.05 -7.86 -5.51
N GLN A 30 5.27 -7.29 -5.45
CA GLN A 30 6.31 -7.76 -4.53
C GLN A 30 5.88 -7.56 -3.07
N PHE A 31 5.37 -6.37 -2.75
CA PHE A 31 4.92 -6.03 -1.41
C PHE A 31 3.85 -7.01 -0.91
N GLN A 32 2.80 -7.23 -1.71
CA GLN A 32 1.76 -8.21 -1.41
C GLN A 32 2.35 -9.62 -1.24
N SER A 33 3.18 -10.07 -2.20
CA SER A 33 3.74 -11.42 -2.19
C SER A 33 4.60 -11.72 -0.96
N VAL A 34 5.39 -10.74 -0.51
CA VAL A 34 6.26 -10.87 0.67
C VAL A 34 5.44 -10.91 1.97
N LEU A 35 4.35 -10.14 2.04
CA LEU A 35 3.52 -10.03 3.25
C LEU A 35 2.35 -11.03 3.30
N GLN A 36 2.02 -11.66 2.18
CA GLN A 36 0.92 -12.63 2.06
C GLN A 36 1.10 -13.78 3.06
N GLY A 37 0.08 -14.05 3.86
CA GLY A 37 0.10 -15.14 4.84
C GLY A 37 0.81 -14.82 6.16
N TYR A 38 1.31 -13.58 6.33
CA TYR A 38 1.90 -13.11 7.58
C TYR A 38 1.17 -11.91 8.16
N LEU A 39 1.21 -10.77 7.45
CA LEU A 39 0.77 -9.47 7.98
C LEU A 39 0.00 -8.64 6.94
N PHE A 40 -0.31 -9.22 5.77
CA PHE A 40 -1.07 -8.51 4.74
C PHE A 40 -2.53 -8.24 5.14
N ASP A 41 -3.04 -8.96 6.14
CA ASP A 41 -4.36 -8.77 6.74
C ASP A 41 -4.54 -7.36 7.37
N HIS A 42 -3.45 -6.72 7.78
CA HIS A 42 -3.42 -5.32 8.23
C HIS A 42 -3.58 -4.30 7.09
N PHE A 43 -3.40 -4.73 5.83
CA PHE A 43 -3.50 -3.90 4.64
C PHE A 43 -4.79 -4.12 3.85
N ASP A 44 -5.31 -5.36 3.83
CA ASP A 44 -6.58 -5.67 3.18
C ASP A 44 -7.81 -5.47 4.08
N GLY A 45 -7.60 -5.20 5.37
CA GLY A 45 -8.67 -4.97 6.35
C GLY A 45 -9.29 -6.24 6.91
N SER A 46 -8.73 -7.42 6.60
CA SER A 46 -9.16 -8.71 7.16
C SER A 46 -8.74 -8.88 8.62
N SER A 47 -7.73 -8.12 9.08
CA SER A 47 -7.32 -8.10 10.48
C SER A 47 -8.44 -7.52 11.35
N VAL A 48 -8.89 -8.29 12.34
CA VAL A 48 -9.93 -7.84 13.27
C VAL A 48 -9.40 -6.68 14.09
N PHE A 49 -9.95 -5.48 13.88
CA PHE A 49 -9.63 -4.30 14.68
C PHE A 49 -10.01 -4.57 16.14
N PRO A 50 -9.06 -4.70 17.07
CA PRO A 50 -9.39 -5.05 18.44
C PRO A 50 -10.14 -3.90 19.11
N SER A 51 -11.14 -4.22 19.92
CA SER A 51 -11.85 -3.22 20.71
C SER A 51 -10.85 -2.46 21.60
N LYS A 52 -10.84 -1.13 21.44
CA LYS A 52 -9.94 -0.23 22.19
C LYS A 52 -10.18 -0.25 23.69
N CYS A 53 -11.41 -0.49 24.13
CA CYS A 53 -11.79 -0.45 25.54
C CYS A 53 -12.31 -1.81 25.99
N VAL A 54 -12.01 -2.18 27.24
CA VAL A 54 -12.71 -3.27 27.92
C VAL A 54 -14.08 -2.74 28.36
N ILE A 55 -15.13 -3.54 28.16
CA ILE A 55 -16.43 -3.28 28.80
C ILE A 55 -16.40 -4.12 30.07
N ASP A 56 -16.29 -3.47 31.22
CA ASP A 56 -16.40 -4.13 32.51
C ASP A 56 -17.87 -4.16 32.93
N THR A 57 -18.39 -5.37 33.22
CA THR A 57 -19.79 -5.60 33.55
C THR A 57 -20.20 -4.93 34.88
N GLU A 58 -19.23 -4.58 35.74
CA GLU A 58 -19.49 -3.93 37.04
C GLU A 58 -19.16 -2.42 37.07
N LEU A 59 -18.23 -1.94 36.24
CA LEU A 59 -17.73 -0.56 36.25
C LEU A 59 -18.06 0.27 34.99
N GLY A 60 -18.67 -0.34 33.97
CA GLY A 60 -18.93 0.32 32.68
C GLY A 60 -17.73 0.28 31.73
N VAL A 61 -17.72 1.14 30.71
CA VAL A 61 -16.59 1.24 29.77
C VAL A 61 -15.37 1.75 30.53
N THR A 62 -14.37 0.89 30.75
CA THR A 62 -13.09 1.32 31.31
C THR A 62 -12.28 1.99 30.21
N THR A 63 -11.58 3.09 30.56
CA THR A 63 -10.65 3.80 29.66
C THR A 63 -9.36 3.02 29.41
N GLU A 64 -9.25 1.80 29.93
CA GLU A 64 -8.08 0.96 29.78
C GLU A 64 -8.03 0.34 28.39
N VAL A 65 -6.90 0.62 27.73
CA VAL A 65 -6.60 0.09 26.41
C VAL A 65 -6.25 -1.38 26.52
N THR A 66 -6.97 -2.24 25.78
CA THR A 66 -6.71 -3.67 25.75
C THR A 66 -5.29 -3.96 25.25
N ASP A 67 -4.62 -4.96 25.84
CA ASP A 67 -3.29 -5.38 25.38
C ASP A 67 -3.33 -5.92 23.94
N ALA A 68 -4.46 -6.48 23.52
CA ALA A 68 -4.73 -6.84 22.13
C ALA A 68 -4.65 -5.61 21.20
N TYR A 69 -5.26 -4.49 21.58
CA TYR A 69 -5.17 -3.24 20.79
C TYR A 69 -3.74 -2.68 20.78
N LYS A 70 -3.03 -2.71 21.91
CA LYS A 70 -1.63 -2.24 21.96
C LYS A 70 -0.74 -3.04 21.02
N ASN A 71 -0.84 -4.37 21.05
CA ASN A 71 -0.07 -5.27 20.18
C ASN A 71 -0.42 -5.05 18.71
N TRP A 72 -1.71 -4.95 18.39
CA TRP A 72 -2.17 -4.66 17.03
C TRP A 72 -1.64 -3.32 16.53
N ASN A 73 -1.72 -2.26 17.35
CA ASN A 73 -1.24 -0.93 16.99
C ASN A 73 0.28 -0.91 16.83
N GLN A 74 1.03 -1.65 17.66
CA GLN A 74 2.47 -1.79 17.50
C GLN A 74 2.83 -2.42 16.14
N THR A 75 2.12 -3.48 15.75
CA THR A 75 2.28 -4.12 14.44
C THR A 75 1.91 -3.15 13.30
N ASP A 76 0.79 -2.45 13.40
CA ASP A 76 0.35 -1.44 12.41
C ASP A 76 1.41 -0.34 12.20
N LYS A 77 2.01 0.19 13.29
CA LYS A 77 3.07 1.21 13.19
C LYS A 77 4.35 0.68 12.58
N ALA A 78 4.70 -0.57 12.87
CA ALA A 78 5.87 -1.18 12.26
C ALA A 78 5.63 -1.45 10.76
N LEU A 79 4.43 -1.87 10.36
CA LEU A 79 4.06 -2.03 8.96
C LEU A 79 4.01 -0.69 8.20
N LEU A 80 3.56 0.40 8.83
CA LEU A 80 3.67 1.74 8.26
C LEU A 80 5.14 2.13 8.03
N SER A 81 6.02 1.79 8.97
CA SER A 81 7.46 2.04 8.82
C SER A 81 8.05 1.21 7.67
N VAL A 82 7.62 -0.04 7.51
CA VAL A 82 7.99 -0.89 6.36
C VAL A 82 7.51 -0.27 5.06
N LEU A 83 6.25 0.17 5.02
CA LEU A 83 5.68 0.84 3.85
C LEU A 83 6.57 2.02 3.46
N ILE A 84 6.82 2.96 4.38
CA ILE A 84 7.66 4.14 4.17
C ILE A 84 9.06 3.78 3.65
N ALA A 85 9.70 2.76 4.21
CA ALA A 85 11.04 2.33 3.81
C ALA A 85 11.11 1.80 2.37
N THR A 86 9.98 1.41 1.78
CA THR A 86 9.90 0.90 0.39
C THR A 86 9.47 1.95 -0.62
N LEU A 87 9.50 3.24 -0.27
CA LEU A 87 9.06 4.33 -1.16
C LEU A 87 10.18 5.33 -1.40
N PHE A 88 10.16 5.98 -2.55
CA PHE A 88 10.90 7.22 -2.75
C PHE A 88 10.14 8.42 -2.17
N ASP A 89 10.86 9.52 -1.91
CA ASP A 89 10.32 10.73 -1.26
C ASP A 89 9.06 11.27 -1.94
N ASP A 90 9.01 11.23 -3.28
CA ASP A 90 7.86 11.66 -4.09
C ASP A 90 6.60 10.81 -3.85
N ALA A 91 6.79 9.53 -3.51
CA ALA A 91 5.69 8.62 -3.21
C ALA A 91 5.22 8.72 -1.75
N ILE A 92 6.07 9.20 -0.83
CA ILE A 92 5.73 9.38 0.59
C ILE A 92 4.61 10.41 0.76
N GLU A 93 4.66 11.51 -0.02
CA GLU A 93 3.70 12.61 0.06
C GLU A 93 2.23 12.18 -0.07
N TYR A 94 1.96 11.07 -0.77
CA TYR A 94 0.60 10.63 -1.10
C TYR A 94 -0.20 10.02 0.06
N PHE A 95 0.46 9.62 1.15
CA PHE A 95 -0.23 9.07 2.33
C PHE A 95 0.25 9.71 3.64
N VAL A 96 0.94 10.85 3.56
CA VAL A 96 1.22 11.68 4.74
C VAL A 96 -0.10 12.00 5.45
N GLY A 97 -0.17 11.67 6.74
CA GLY A 97 -1.37 11.85 7.56
C GLY A 97 -2.22 10.59 7.75
N SER A 98 -1.94 9.50 7.02
CA SER A 98 -2.57 8.21 7.26
C SER A 98 -2.27 7.70 8.67
N LYS A 99 -3.31 7.25 9.36
CA LYS A 99 -3.23 6.81 10.76
C LYS A 99 -3.05 5.30 10.89
N THR A 100 -3.32 4.53 9.85
CA THR A 100 -3.19 3.07 9.83
C THR A 100 -2.54 2.60 8.54
N SER A 101 -1.98 1.39 8.56
CA SER A 101 -1.41 0.73 7.37
C SER A 101 -2.45 0.57 6.26
N VAL A 102 -3.69 0.24 6.63
CA VAL A 102 -4.82 0.12 5.69
C VAL A 102 -5.08 1.43 4.96
N GLU A 103 -5.13 2.55 5.69
CA GLU A 103 -5.43 3.86 5.11
C GLU A 103 -4.31 4.31 4.16
N ALA A 104 -3.06 4.12 4.57
CA ALA A 104 -1.90 4.44 3.74
C ALA A 104 -1.89 3.63 2.44
N TRP A 105 -2.20 2.34 2.54
CA TRP A 105 -2.26 1.44 1.39
C TRP A 105 -3.40 1.80 0.44
N THR A 106 -4.60 2.09 0.94
CA THR A 106 -5.73 2.55 0.12
C THR A 106 -5.40 3.83 -0.62
N HIS A 107 -4.80 4.83 0.05
CA HIS A 107 -4.39 6.08 -0.60
C HIS A 107 -3.39 5.85 -1.75
N LEU A 108 -2.40 4.97 -1.56
CA LEU A 108 -1.48 4.60 -2.63
C LEU A 108 -2.22 3.92 -3.80
N GLN A 109 -3.09 2.95 -3.52
CA GLN A 109 -3.87 2.27 -4.55
C GLN A 109 -4.72 3.26 -5.36
N ASP A 110 -5.45 4.16 -4.70
CA ASP A 110 -6.30 5.15 -5.35
C ASP A 110 -5.49 6.11 -6.22
N ARG A 111 -4.39 6.64 -5.69
CA ARG A 111 -3.50 7.56 -6.40
C ARG A 111 -2.98 6.94 -7.68
N TYR A 112 -2.42 5.74 -7.61
CA TYR A 112 -1.82 5.09 -8.78
C TYR A 112 -2.86 4.51 -9.75
N ALA A 113 -4.06 4.18 -9.27
CA ALA A 113 -5.19 3.86 -10.15
C ALA A 113 -5.64 5.08 -10.96
N ILE A 114 -5.67 6.28 -10.37
CA ILE A 114 -5.95 7.53 -11.09
C ILE A 114 -4.87 7.80 -12.16
N VAL A 115 -3.60 7.69 -11.79
CA VAL A 115 -2.46 7.90 -12.72
C VAL A 115 -2.53 6.92 -13.90
N SER A 116 -2.79 5.64 -13.62
CA SER A 116 -2.94 4.62 -14.67
C SER A 116 -4.08 4.94 -15.63
N ARG A 117 -5.26 5.31 -15.11
CA ARG A 117 -6.42 5.73 -15.95
C ARG A 117 -6.11 6.98 -16.77
N ALA A 118 -5.48 7.99 -16.16
CA ALA A 118 -5.09 9.21 -16.86
C ALA A 118 -4.12 8.92 -17.99
N ARG A 119 -3.14 8.05 -17.77
CA ARG A 119 -2.17 7.62 -18.79
C ARG A 119 -2.84 6.87 -19.94
N VAL A 120 -3.76 5.95 -19.65
CA VAL A 120 -4.54 5.25 -20.68
C VAL A 120 -5.37 6.23 -21.50
N ASN A 121 -6.04 7.20 -20.85
CA ASN A 121 -6.83 8.20 -21.55
C ASN A 121 -5.96 9.13 -22.40
N HIS A 122 -4.80 9.56 -21.88
CA HIS A 122 -3.85 10.37 -22.63
C HIS A 122 -3.35 9.63 -23.87
N LEU A 123 -2.95 8.35 -23.75
CA LEU A 123 -2.55 7.52 -24.89
C LEU A 123 -3.67 7.34 -25.92
N LYS A 124 -4.92 7.19 -25.45
CA LYS A 124 -6.08 7.17 -26.35
C LYS A 124 -6.24 8.51 -27.06
N THR A 125 -6.16 9.62 -26.35
CA THR A 125 -6.25 10.95 -26.96
C THR A 125 -5.16 11.15 -28.00
N GLU A 126 -3.90 10.88 -27.68
CA GLU A 126 -2.77 10.94 -28.62
C GLU A 126 -3.06 10.12 -29.87
N PHE A 127 -3.52 8.88 -29.73
CA PHE A 127 -3.88 8.04 -30.87
C PHE A 127 -5.02 8.61 -31.73
N HIS A 128 -6.02 9.25 -31.12
CA HIS A 128 -7.13 9.88 -31.85
C HIS A 128 -6.73 11.23 -32.48
N THR A 129 -5.83 11.97 -31.84
CA THR A 129 -5.33 13.27 -32.32
C THR A 129 -4.16 13.15 -33.28
N MET A 130 -3.55 11.96 -33.40
CA MET A 130 -2.67 11.59 -34.50
C MET A 130 -3.45 11.61 -35.82
N HIS A 131 -3.62 12.80 -36.37
CA HIS A 131 -4.00 12.97 -37.76
C HIS A 131 -2.80 12.60 -38.62
N LYS A 132 -3.05 11.76 -39.64
CA LYS A 132 -2.08 11.35 -40.65
C LYS A 132 -1.73 12.57 -41.52
N ASP A 133 -0.98 13.51 -40.98
CA ASP A 133 -0.49 14.66 -41.72
C ASP A 133 0.84 14.24 -42.38
N VAL A 134 0.71 13.78 -43.62
CA VAL A 134 1.75 13.63 -44.66
C VAL A 134 2.97 12.72 -44.38
N ASP A 135 3.27 12.32 -43.15
CA ASP A 135 4.44 11.47 -42.87
C ASP A 135 4.16 10.00 -43.22
N SER A 136 5.04 9.42 -44.04
CA SER A 136 4.96 8.03 -44.50
C SER A 136 5.02 7.04 -43.32
N ILE A 137 4.40 5.87 -43.52
CA ILE A 137 4.29 4.77 -42.54
C ILE A 137 5.64 4.36 -41.92
N GLU A 138 6.75 4.66 -42.59
CA GLU A 138 8.12 4.35 -42.15
C GLU A 138 8.52 5.06 -40.84
N LYS A 139 7.91 6.20 -40.50
CA LYS A 139 8.20 6.92 -39.23
C LYS A 139 7.48 6.32 -38.02
N TYR A 140 6.50 5.44 -38.23
CA TYR A 140 5.68 4.83 -37.18
C TYR A 140 6.14 3.42 -36.77
N LEU A 141 7.13 2.83 -37.46
CA LEU A 141 7.59 1.44 -37.27
C LEU A 141 9.05 1.30 -36.80
N LEU A 142 9.67 2.40 -36.36
CA LEU A 142 11.01 2.46 -35.77
C LEU A 142 10.91 2.80 -34.28
#